data_AF-A0A967WH30-F1
#
_entry.id   AF-A0A967WH30-F1
#
_cell.length_a   1.000
_cell.length_b   1.000
_cell.length_c   1.000
_cell.angle_alpha   90.00
_cell.angle_beta   90.00
_cell.angle_gamma   90.00
#
_symmetry.space_group_name_H-M   'P 1'
#
loop_
_entity.id
_entity.type
_entity.pdbx_description
1 polymer ?
#
loop_
_entity_poly.entity_id
_entity_poly.type
_entity_poly.pdbx_seq_one_letter_code
_entity_poly.pdbx_strand_id
1 'polypeptide(L)'
;MTQERLEQLLRAVEGVSDILILPHNDPDPDAIASAVALRYLLFEKLGMQSRIAYRGIIGRAENKALVRYLDHPLQRLTGADLQQASAIALVDTQPSSGNNPLSTAASTAIVLDHHPWREATANAIFADVRPEAGSTSTIVNEYL
;
A
#
# COMPACT_ATOMS: atom_id res chain seq x y z
N MET A 1 -16.59 -1.75 -14.34
CA MET A 1 -15.17 -2.13 -14.19
C MET A 1 -14.67 -1.85 -12.78
N THR A 2 -14.82 -0.63 -12.26
CA THR A 2 -14.33 -0.25 -10.92
C THR A 2 -14.97 -1.04 -9.78
N GLN A 3 -16.29 -1.30 -9.83
CA GLN A 3 -17.00 -2.10 -8.82
C GLN A 3 -16.50 -3.55 -8.76
N GLU A 4 -16.29 -4.21 -9.90
CA GLU A 4 -15.78 -5.59 -9.95
C GLU A 4 -14.34 -5.67 -9.41
N ARG A 5 -13.50 -4.69 -9.77
CA ARG A 5 -12.14 -4.59 -9.22
C ARG A 5 -12.14 -4.33 -7.72
N LEU A 6 -13.06 -3.51 -7.22
CA LEU A 6 -13.23 -3.29 -5.78
C LEU A 6 -13.57 -4.61 -5.08
N GLU A 7 -14.52 -5.37 -5.60
CA GLU A 7 -14.89 -6.67 -5.04
C GLU A 7 -13.71 -7.64 -5.04
N GLN A 8 -12.88 -7.65 -6.08
CA GLN A 8 -11.66 -8.45 -6.14
C GLN A 8 -10.62 -8.00 -5.11
N LEU A 9 -10.42 -6.69 -4.94
CA LEU A 9 -9.53 -6.11 -3.91
C LEU A 9 -9.98 -6.55 -2.51
N LEU A 10 -11.27 -6.43 -2.19
CA LEU A 10 -11.81 -6.81 -0.89
C LEU A 10 -11.71 -8.32 -0.63
N ARG A 11 -11.91 -9.15 -1.66
CA ARG A 11 -11.72 -10.62 -1.55
C ARG A 11 -10.27 -11.01 -1.30
N ALA A 12 -9.30 -10.26 -1.82
CA ALA A 12 -7.87 -10.55 -1.64
C ALA A 12 -7.43 -10.51 -0.18
N VAL A 13 -8.24 -9.89 0.69
CA VAL A 13 -7.97 -9.74 2.12
C VAL A 13 -9.04 -10.41 2.99
N GLU A 14 -9.92 -11.21 2.40
CA GLU A 14 -10.94 -11.94 3.14
C GLU A 14 -10.29 -12.93 4.12
N GLY A 15 -10.72 -12.90 5.39
CA GLY A 15 -10.16 -13.73 6.47
C GLY A 15 -8.80 -13.26 7.01
N VAL A 16 -8.22 -12.17 6.48
CA VAL A 16 -7.00 -11.57 7.01
C VAL A 16 -7.33 -10.74 8.25
N SER A 17 -6.58 -10.92 9.34
CA SER A 17 -6.81 -10.22 10.62
C SER A 17 -5.97 -8.96 10.81
N ASP A 18 -4.80 -8.86 10.19
CA ASP A 18 -3.90 -7.70 10.24
C ASP A 18 -3.20 -7.50 8.89
N ILE A 19 -3.40 -6.30 8.32
CA ILE A 19 -2.74 -5.89 7.08
C ILE A 19 -1.70 -4.82 7.39
N LEU A 20 -0.49 -5.06 6.87
CA LEU A 20 0.55 -4.06 6.83
C LEU A 20 0.63 -3.44 5.44
N ILE A 21 0.32 -2.15 5.35
CA ILE A 21 0.44 -1.35 4.13
C ILE A 21 1.85 -0.77 4.08
N LEU A 22 2.56 -1.05 2.99
CA LEU A 22 3.93 -0.65 2.76
C LEU A 22 4.01 0.20 1.48
N PRO A 23 4.32 1.50 1.59
CA PRO A 23 4.74 2.30 0.46
C PRO A 23 6.17 1.94 0.02
N HIS A 24 6.65 2.58 -1.05
CA HIS A 24 8.08 2.57 -1.37
C HIS A 24 8.94 3.16 -0.23
N ASN A 25 10.26 2.92 -0.26
CA ASN A 25 11.17 3.51 0.73
C ASN A 25 11.23 5.04 0.57
N ASP A 26 11.43 5.77 1.68
CA ASP A 26 11.48 7.25 1.66
C ASP A 26 10.20 7.87 1.05
N PRO A 27 9.00 7.56 1.61
CA PRO A 27 7.74 7.79 0.94
C PRO A 27 7.47 9.26 0.64
N ASP A 28 6.94 9.51 -0.55
CA ASP A 28 6.56 10.82 -1.04
C ASP A 28 5.05 11.10 -0.80
N PRO A 29 4.51 12.26 -1.22
CA PRO A 29 3.09 12.55 -1.01
C PRO A 29 2.13 11.55 -1.66
N ASP A 30 2.46 10.97 -2.82
CA ASP A 30 1.59 10.01 -3.50
C ASP A 30 1.53 8.70 -2.73
N ALA A 31 2.69 8.20 -2.32
CA ALA A 31 2.78 6.99 -1.52
C ALA A 31 2.11 7.14 -0.14
N ILE A 32 2.27 8.31 0.51
CA ILE A 32 1.60 8.64 1.78
C ILE A 32 0.07 8.67 1.59
N ALA A 33 -0.42 9.41 0.60
CA ALA A 33 -1.85 9.55 0.35
C ALA A 33 -2.49 8.21 -0.03
N SER A 34 -1.85 7.45 -0.91
CA SER A 34 -2.30 6.12 -1.34
C SER A 34 -2.41 5.14 -0.18
N ALA A 35 -1.41 5.12 0.72
CA ALA A 35 -1.45 4.25 1.89
C ALA A 35 -2.59 4.61 2.85
N VAL A 36 -2.79 5.91 3.10
CA VAL A 36 -3.87 6.40 3.98
C VAL A 36 -5.24 6.12 3.37
N ALA A 37 -5.41 6.35 2.07
CA ALA A 37 -6.65 6.09 1.35
C ALA A 37 -6.98 4.59 1.33
N LEU A 38 -6.00 3.70 1.12
CA LEU A 38 -6.23 2.25 1.19
C LEU A 38 -6.61 1.82 2.61
N ARG A 39 -5.94 2.32 3.65
CA ARG A 39 -6.33 2.04 5.05
C ARG A 39 -7.77 2.46 5.31
N TYR A 40 -8.14 3.66 4.89
CA TYR A 40 -9.51 4.18 5.03
C TYR A 40 -10.51 3.29 4.28
N LEU A 41 -10.23 2.92 3.02
CA LEU A 41 -11.08 2.03 2.24
C LEU A 41 -11.34 0.69 2.94
N LEU A 42 -10.28 0.04 3.44
CA LEU A 42 -10.38 -1.25 4.13
C LEU A 42 -11.19 -1.14 5.42
N PHE A 43 -11.02 -0.05 6.16
CA PHE A 43 -11.83 0.22 7.35
C PHE A 43 -13.30 0.47 7.00
N GLU A 44 -13.59 1.30 6.01
CA GLU A 44 -14.96 1.65 5.63
C GLU A 44 -15.73 0.46 5.03
N LYS A 45 -15.09 -0.36 4.19
CA LYS A 45 -15.78 -1.48 3.52
C LYS A 45 -15.83 -2.75 4.37
N LEU A 46 -14.83 -2.99 5.22
CA LEU A 46 -14.67 -4.26 5.96
C LEU A 46 -14.58 -4.11 7.48
N GLY A 47 -14.51 -2.89 8.02
CA GLY A 47 -14.24 -2.66 9.45
C GLY A 47 -12.81 -3.07 9.86
N MET A 48 -11.93 -3.33 8.89
CA MET A 48 -10.61 -3.91 9.12
C MET A 48 -9.61 -2.85 9.56
N GLN A 49 -8.92 -3.10 10.67
CA GLN A 49 -7.78 -2.28 11.08
C GLN A 49 -6.55 -2.65 10.25
N SER A 50 -5.80 -1.64 9.82
CA SER A 50 -4.53 -1.84 9.10
C SER A 50 -3.48 -0.83 9.54
N ARG A 51 -2.23 -1.26 9.49
CA ARG A 51 -1.06 -0.48 9.90
C ARG A 51 -0.34 0.01 8.66
N ILE A 52 0.18 1.23 8.70
CA ILE A 52 1.03 1.77 7.64
C ILE A 52 2.44 1.89 8.18
N ALA A 53 3.41 1.24 7.54
CA ALA A 53 4.81 1.31 7.94
C ALA A 53 5.72 1.59 6.75
N TYR A 54 6.83 2.29 6.97
CA TYR A 54 7.78 2.64 5.92
C TYR A 54 9.23 2.41 6.35
N ARG A 55 10.11 2.19 5.37
CA ARG A 55 11.57 2.18 5.56
C ARG A 55 12.17 3.45 4.95
N GLY A 56 13.29 3.91 5.50
CA GLY A 56 13.97 5.13 5.07
C GLY A 56 13.56 6.36 5.88
N ILE A 57 13.50 7.52 5.23
CA ILE A 57 13.36 8.85 5.83
C ILE A 57 12.33 9.66 5.03
N ILE A 58 11.35 10.20 5.75
CA ILE A 58 10.50 11.29 5.22
C ILE A 58 11.27 12.59 5.40
N GLY A 59 12.13 12.91 4.42
CA GLY A 59 13.14 13.96 4.55
C GLY A 59 12.66 15.38 4.23
N ARG A 60 11.84 15.50 3.18
CA ARG A 60 11.38 16.79 2.64
C ARG A 60 10.39 17.49 3.57
N ALA A 61 10.41 18.83 3.58
CA ALA A 61 9.64 19.63 4.51
C ALA A 61 8.12 19.51 4.25
N GLU A 62 7.74 19.48 2.99
CA GLU A 62 6.38 19.28 2.52
C GLU A 62 5.82 17.91 2.93
N ASN A 63 6.60 16.83 2.77
CA ASN A 63 6.17 15.49 3.19
C ASN A 63 6.03 15.40 4.72
N LYS A 64 6.96 16.02 5.47
CA LYS A 64 6.85 16.10 6.94
C LYS A 64 5.61 16.89 7.36
N ALA A 65 5.29 17.98 6.67
CA ALA A 65 4.09 18.77 6.95
C ALA A 65 2.82 17.96 6.68
N LEU A 66 2.77 17.21 5.57
CA LEU A 66 1.66 16.31 5.25
C LEU A 66 1.47 15.23 6.32
N VAL A 67 2.54 14.55 6.74
CA VAL A 67 2.47 13.51 7.78
C VAL A 67 1.96 14.09 9.10
N ARG A 68 2.41 15.29 9.49
CA ARG A 68 1.90 15.96 10.70
C ARG A 68 0.43 16.35 10.57
N TYR A 69 0.04 16.86 9.41
CA TYR A 69 -1.34 17.25 9.13
C TYR A 69 -2.31 16.07 9.23
N LEU A 70 -1.88 14.89 8.77
CA LEU A 70 -2.63 13.63 8.85
C LEU A 70 -2.48 12.90 10.20
N ASP A 71 -1.96 13.57 11.22
CA ASP A 71 -1.70 13.03 12.55
C ASP A 71 -0.83 11.75 12.57
N HIS A 72 0.31 11.82 11.89
CA HIS A 72 1.35 10.78 11.88
C HIS A 72 0.84 9.38 11.49
N PRO A 73 0.23 9.21 10.30
CA PRO A 73 -0.50 7.99 9.98
C PRO A 73 0.40 6.78 9.67
N LEU A 74 1.71 7.00 9.48
CA LEU A 74 2.71 5.97 9.18
C LEU A 74 3.76 5.90 10.29
N GLN A 75 4.21 4.68 10.60
CA GLN A 75 5.32 4.43 11.53
C GLN A 75 6.57 3.89 10.81
N ARG A 76 7.73 3.98 11.46
CA ARG A 76 8.94 3.33 10.94
C ARG A 76 8.78 1.82 11.02
N LEU A 77 9.12 1.15 9.93
CA LEU A 77 9.09 -0.30 9.85
C LEU A 77 10.15 -0.92 10.75
N THR A 78 9.72 -1.88 11.56
CA THR A 78 10.57 -2.73 12.39
C THR A 78 10.58 -4.16 11.83
N GLY A 79 11.55 -4.97 12.25
CA GLY A 79 11.59 -6.39 11.86
C GLY A 79 10.38 -7.19 12.36
N ALA A 80 9.78 -6.78 13.48
CA ALA A 80 8.61 -7.44 14.05
C ALA A 80 7.34 -7.18 13.22
N ASP A 81 7.22 -6.01 12.59
CA ASP A 81 6.03 -5.65 11.81
C ASP A 81 5.77 -6.63 10.66
N LEU A 82 6.82 -7.01 9.93
CA LEU A 82 6.74 -7.95 8.81
C LEU A 82 6.43 -9.38 9.27
N GLN A 83 6.84 -9.75 10.49
CA GLN A 83 6.57 -11.09 11.04
C GLN A 83 5.14 -11.21 11.60
N GLN A 84 4.57 -10.12 12.09
CA GLN A 84 3.23 -10.09 12.69
C GLN A 84 2.11 -9.90 11.67
N ALA A 85 2.42 -9.28 10.53
CA ALA A 85 1.44 -9.02 9.48
C ALA A 85 0.93 -10.34 8.88
N SER A 86 -0.40 -10.49 8.83
CA SER A 86 -1.02 -11.66 8.20
C SER A 86 -1.09 -11.52 6.68
N ALA A 87 -1.12 -10.28 6.19
CA ALA A 87 -0.93 -9.96 4.78
C ALA A 87 -0.23 -8.62 4.58
N ILE A 88 0.41 -8.47 3.42
CA ILE A 88 1.04 -7.22 3.01
C ILE A 88 0.27 -6.59 1.85
N ALA A 89 0.06 -5.28 1.91
CA ALA A 89 -0.37 -4.47 0.78
C ALA A 89 0.77 -3.53 0.36
N LEU A 90 1.11 -3.52 -0.92
CA LEU A 90 2.05 -2.57 -1.52
C LEU A 90 1.28 -1.45 -2.19
N VAL A 91 1.71 -0.21 -1.95
CA VAL A 91 1.19 0.98 -2.64
C VAL A 91 2.35 1.78 -3.22
N ASP A 92 2.19 2.29 -4.43
CA ASP A 92 3.19 3.07 -5.15
C ASP A 92 4.54 2.37 -5.28
N THR A 93 4.48 1.04 -5.32
CA THR A 93 5.61 0.14 -5.47
C THR A 93 5.12 -1.26 -5.81
N GLN A 94 6.04 -2.08 -6.32
CA GLN A 94 5.78 -3.45 -6.73
C GLN A 94 6.81 -4.41 -6.10
N PRO A 95 6.49 -5.69 -5.92
CA PRO A 95 7.47 -6.69 -5.47
C PRO A 95 8.72 -6.67 -6.36
N SER A 96 9.89 -6.93 -5.78
CA SER A 96 11.19 -6.93 -6.48
C SER A 96 11.57 -5.60 -7.14
N SER A 97 10.96 -4.49 -6.71
CA SER A 97 11.34 -3.15 -7.21
C SER A 97 12.72 -2.68 -6.78
N GLY A 98 13.26 -3.26 -5.70
CA GLY A 98 14.42 -2.74 -4.98
C GLY A 98 14.12 -1.49 -4.14
N ASN A 99 12.94 -0.89 -4.31
CA ASN A 99 12.53 0.33 -3.60
C ASN A 99 11.34 0.09 -2.65
N ASN A 100 11.33 -1.04 -1.97
CA ASN A 100 10.42 -1.29 -0.85
C ASN A 100 11.08 -2.26 0.14
N PRO A 101 10.54 -2.41 1.35
CA PRO A 101 11.18 -3.22 2.39
C PRO A 101 10.84 -4.71 2.30
N LEU A 102 10.09 -5.13 1.28
CA LEU A 102 9.54 -6.47 1.15
C LEU A 102 10.61 -7.42 0.56
N SER A 103 10.84 -8.56 1.21
CA SER A 103 11.71 -9.62 0.67
C SER A 103 10.92 -10.51 -0.30
N THR A 104 11.59 -11.24 -1.18
CA THR A 104 10.93 -12.07 -2.22
C THR A 104 10.04 -13.20 -1.69
N ALA A 105 10.03 -13.47 -0.38
CA ALA A 105 9.34 -14.60 0.24
C ALA A 105 8.02 -14.25 0.96
N ALA A 106 7.65 -12.98 1.08
CA ALA A 106 6.43 -12.60 1.80
C ALA A 106 5.18 -12.56 0.89
N SER A 107 4.06 -13.06 1.42
CA SER A 107 2.77 -13.07 0.72
C SER A 107 2.25 -11.64 0.57
N THR A 108 2.14 -11.18 -0.68
CA THR A 108 1.59 -9.87 -1.02
C THR A 108 0.14 -10.06 -1.42
N ALA A 109 -0.80 -9.51 -0.64
CA ALA A 109 -2.22 -9.62 -0.93
C ALA A 109 -2.64 -8.58 -1.98
N ILE A 110 -2.20 -7.32 -1.81
CA ILE A 110 -2.61 -6.21 -2.65
C ILE A 110 -1.38 -5.51 -3.22
N VAL A 111 -1.41 -5.15 -4.51
CA VAL A 111 -0.47 -4.22 -5.13
C VAL A 111 -1.26 -3.15 -5.89
N LEU A 112 -1.04 -1.89 -5.54
CA LEU A 112 -1.60 -0.72 -6.25
C LEU A 112 -0.43 0.16 -6.69
N ASP A 113 -0.24 0.33 -7.99
CA ASP A 113 0.92 1.08 -8.51
C ASP A 113 0.59 1.72 -9.86
N HIS A 114 1.28 2.80 -10.20
CA HIS A 114 1.16 3.47 -11.50
C HIS A 114 2.44 3.37 -12.34
N HIS A 115 3.47 2.66 -11.86
CA HIS A 115 4.70 2.40 -12.61
C HIS A 115 4.55 1.24 -13.61
N PRO A 116 5.49 1.06 -14.57
CA PRO A 116 5.49 -0.11 -15.45
C PRO A 116 5.42 -1.45 -14.71
N TRP A 117 4.72 -2.41 -15.31
CA TRP A 117 4.50 -3.74 -14.74
C TRP A 117 5.82 -4.47 -14.43
N ARG A 118 5.87 -5.15 -13.27
CA ARG A 118 6.93 -6.07 -12.88
C ARG A 118 6.40 -7.50 -12.79
N GLU A 119 7.16 -8.46 -13.31
CA GLU A 119 6.75 -9.87 -13.34
C GLU A 119 6.41 -10.44 -11.96
N ALA A 120 7.16 -10.04 -10.92
CA ALA A 120 6.93 -10.49 -9.54
C ALA A 120 5.55 -10.05 -8.99
N THR A 121 4.94 -9.01 -9.55
CA THR A 121 3.59 -8.54 -9.19
C THR A 121 2.51 -9.57 -9.51
N ALA A 122 2.74 -10.46 -10.48
CA ALA A 122 1.80 -11.53 -10.83
C ALA A 122 1.55 -12.53 -9.67
N ASN A 123 2.42 -12.56 -8.66
CA ASN A 123 2.27 -13.41 -7.48
C ASN A 123 1.39 -12.78 -6.39
N ALA A 124 0.97 -11.53 -6.55
CA ALA A 124 0.04 -10.90 -5.62
C ALA A 124 -1.38 -11.47 -5.80
N ILE A 125 -2.15 -11.57 -4.71
CA ILE A 125 -3.55 -12.05 -4.78
C ILE A 125 -4.40 -11.09 -5.62
N PHE A 126 -4.19 -9.79 -5.45
CA PHE A 126 -4.78 -8.73 -6.27
C PHE A 126 -3.72 -7.70 -6.66
N ALA A 127 -3.71 -7.33 -7.94
CA ALA A 127 -2.86 -6.28 -8.47
C ALA A 127 -3.65 -5.34 -9.37
N ASP A 128 -3.54 -4.04 -9.11
CA ASP A 128 -3.98 -2.98 -10.00
C ASP A 128 -2.79 -2.08 -10.34
N VAL A 129 -2.26 -2.26 -11.54
CA VAL A 129 -1.11 -1.50 -12.04
C VAL A 129 -1.51 -0.78 -13.31
N ARG A 130 -1.49 0.56 -13.28
CA ARG A 130 -1.99 1.42 -14.37
C ARG A 130 -0.95 2.44 -14.80
N PRO A 131 -0.02 2.09 -15.71
CA PRO A 131 1.04 2.98 -16.21
C PRO A 131 0.54 4.31 -16.82
N GLU A 132 -0.71 4.35 -17.25
CA GLU A 132 -1.38 5.53 -17.78
C GLU A 132 -1.91 6.48 -16.70
N ALA A 133 -2.01 6.04 -15.44
CA ALA A 133 -2.47 6.88 -14.34
C ALA A 133 -1.36 7.85 -13.90
N GLY A 134 -1.75 9.10 -13.59
CA GLY A 134 -0.80 10.12 -13.18
C GLY A 134 -0.19 9.91 -11.78
N SER A 135 -0.83 9.06 -10.96
CA SER A 135 -0.40 8.75 -9.59
C SER A 135 -1.12 7.51 -9.06
N THR A 136 -0.54 6.84 -8.07
CA THR A 136 -1.19 5.74 -7.35
C THR A 136 -2.43 6.24 -6.59
N SER A 137 -2.40 7.46 -6.04
CA SER A 137 -3.54 8.03 -5.31
C SER A 137 -4.75 8.26 -6.21
N THR A 138 -4.57 8.57 -7.50
CA THR A 138 -5.66 8.56 -8.50
C THR A 138 -6.31 7.18 -8.58
N ILE A 139 -5.52 6.11 -8.64
CA ILE A 139 -6.02 4.72 -8.71
C ILE A 139 -6.80 4.38 -7.44
N VAL A 140 -6.24 4.67 -6.26
CA VAL A 140 -6.90 4.36 -4.97
C VAL A 140 -8.22 5.14 -4.83
N ASN A 141 -8.26 6.39 -5.27
CA ASN A 141 -9.44 7.24 -5.20
C ASN A 141 -10.63 6.69 -6.01
N GLU A 142 -10.39 5.93 -7.09
CA GLU A 142 -11.47 5.29 -7.83
C GLU A 142 -12.21 4.21 -7.02
N TYR A 143 -11.61 3.71 -5.93
CA TYR A 143 -12.18 2.66 -5.09
C TYR A 143 -13.00 3.16 -3.89
N LEU A 144 -12.90 4.45 -3.55
CA LEU A 144 -13.58 5.06 -2.42
C LEU A 144 -15.08 5.22 -2.68
#